data_AF-A0A3B9ENC1-F1
#
_entry.id   AF-A0A3B9ENC1-F1
#
_cell.length_a   1.000
_cell.length_b   1.000
_cell.length_c   1.000
_cell.angle_alpha   90.00
_cell.angle_beta   90.00
_cell.angle_gamma   90.00
#
_symmetry.space_group_name_H-M   'P 1'
#
loop_
_entity.id
_entity.type
_entity.pdbx_description
1 polymer ?
#
loop_
_entity_poly.entity_id
_entity_poly.type
_entity_poly.pdbx_seq_one_letter_code
_entity_poly.pdbx_strand_id
1 'polypeptide(L)'
;MNDSKSDFKSALSENAAEVTKMLDDLLPVIDTPEARVIEAMRYSSLEGGKRVRPFLVTQSAALFGVDRVSALRAAAAVEMVHCYSLVHDDLPAMDDDDLRRGQPTCHIKFDDATAILAGDALLTMAFQVLADPATHTDPSVRADLVLALSKAAGAHGMVGGQMMDIWAEENELNVAQITRLQRMKTGELIAVSAEAGAILGKASEDARAALHAYAHDIGLAFQIADDLLDVEGDAATVGKATGKDAGAGKATFVS
;
A
#
# COMPACT_ATOMS: atom_id res chain seq x y z
N MET A 1 -25.63 16.88 -11.85
CA MET A 1 -24.23 17.06 -11.38
C MET A 1 -23.89 16.28 -10.10
N ASN A 2 -24.80 15.48 -9.53
CA ASN A 2 -24.53 14.63 -8.34
C ASN A 2 -24.20 13.16 -8.66
N ASP A 3 -24.12 12.77 -9.94
CA ASP A 3 -24.00 11.35 -10.36
C ASP A 3 -22.56 10.81 -10.32
N SER A 4 -21.56 11.56 -10.81
CA SER A 4 -20.20 11.00 -10.95
C SER A 4 -19.47 10.75 -9.63
N LYS A 5 -19.79 11.51 -8.58
CA LYS A 5 -19.26 11.28 -7.22
C LYS A 5 -19.87 10.03 -6.57
N SER A 6 -21.12 9.71 -6.89
CA SER A 6 -21.78 8.48 -6.43
C SER A 6 -21.17 7.27 -7.14
N ASP A 7 -20.93 7.39 -8.43
CA ASP A 7 -20.35 6.34 -9.28
C ASP A 7 -18.91 5.96 -8.85
N PHE A 8 -18.03 6.96 -8.65
CA PHE A 8 -16.66 6.70 -8.17
C PHE A 8 -16.62 6.02 -6.79
N LYS A 9 -17.48 6.46 -5.85
CA LYS A 9 -17.55 5.86 -4.51
C LYS A 9 -18.04 4.41 -4.58
N SER A 10 -19.01 4.12 -5.44
CA SER A 10 -19.47 2.74 -5.67
C SER A 10 -18.34 1.88 -6.23
N ALA A 11 -17.68 2.35 -7.30
CA ALA A 11 -16.57 1.63 -7.93
C ALA A 11 -15.41 1.35 -6.95
N LEU A 12 -15.07 2.32 -6.09
CA LEU A 12 -14.04 2.14 -5.07
C LEU A 12 -14.45 1.09 -4.02
N SER A 13 -15.70 1.13 -3.56
CA SER A 13 -16.23 0.19 -2.58
C SER A 13 -16.34 -1.24 -3.14
N GLU A 14 -16.81 -1.38 -4.37
CA GLU A 14 -16.90 -2.66 -5.08
C GLU A 14 -15.52 -3.28 -5.26
N ASN A 15 -14.55 -2.49 -5.74
CA ASN A 15 -13.18 -2.94 -5.87
C ASN A 15 -12.57 -3.34 -4.52
N ALA A 16 -12.83 -2.59 -3.45
CA ALA A 16 -12.36 -2.95 -2.12
C ALA A 16 -12.91 -4.31 -1.67
N ALA A 17 -14.19 -4.59 -1.90
CA ALA A 17 -14.81 -5.87 -1.57
C ALA A 17 -14.20 -7.04 -2.38
N GLU A 18 -13.98 -6.85 -3.69
CA GLU A 18 -13.34 -7.87 -4.53
C GLU A 18 -11.90 -8.16 -4.12
N VAL A 19 -11.13 -7.12 -3.77
CA VAL A 19 -9.75 -7.28 -3.31
C VAL A 19 -9.70 -7.96 -1.95
N THR A 20 -10.58 -7.59 -1.01
CA THR A 20 -10.70 -8.27 0.28
C THR A 20 -11.03 -9.75 0.08
N LYS A 21 -11.94 -10.07 -0.84
CA LYS A 21 -12.23 -11.47 -1.18
C LYS A 21 -11.00 -12.18 -1.78
N MET A 22 -10.27 -11.55 -2.68
CA MET A 22 -9.06 -12.13 -3.27
C MET A 22 -7.98 -12.38 -2.21
N LEU A 23 -7.78 -11.45 -1.27
CA LEU A 23 -6.87 -11.62 -0.13
C LEU A 23 -7.30 -12.78 0.77
N ASP A 24 -8.60 -12.90 1.05
CA ASP A 24 -9.16 -14.00 1.85
C ASP A 24 -8.92 -15.36 1.20
N ASP A 25 -9.15 -15.47 -0.11
CA ASP A 25 -8.91 -16.68 -0.89
C ASP A 25 -7.42 -17.03 -0.97
N LEU A 26 -6.52 -16.03 -0.98
CA LEU A 26 -5.06 -16.20 -1.01
C LEU A 26 -4.44 -16.55 0.34
N LEU A 27 -5.13 -16.29 1.46
CA LEU A 27 -4.65 -16.51 2.82
C LEU A 27 -5.50 -17.57 3.54
N PRO A 28 -5.48 -18.84 3.12
CA PRO A 28 -6.38 -19.85 3.66
C PRO A 28 -6.18 -20.06 5.16
N VAL A 29 -7.28 -20.24 5.89
CA VAL A 29 -7.23 -20.63 7.29
C VAL A 29 -6.76 -22.08 7.39
N ILE A 30 -5.79 -22.33 8.26
CA ILE A 30 -5.22 -23.66 8.51
C ILE A 30 -5.21 -23.95 10.01
N ASP A 31 -5.09 -25.23 10.37
CA ASP A 31 -5.07 -25.73 11.76
C ASP A 31 -3.75 -26.45 12.04
N THR A 32 -2.65 -25.73 11.85
CA THR A 32 -1.27 -26.18 12.08
C THR A 32 -0.54 -25.16 12.96
N PRO A 33 0.64 -25.48 13.54
CA PRO A 33 1.33 -24.57 14.45
C PRO A 33 1.66 -23.20 13.86
N GLU A 34 1.88 -23.11 12.55
CA GLU A 34 2.11 -21.86 11.82
C GLU A 34 0.84 -21.04 11.57
N ALA A 35 -0.36 -21.54 11.92
CA ALA A 35 -1.63 -20.83 11.73
C ALA A 35 -1.64 -19.43 12.37
N ARG A 36 -0.91 -19.22 13.47
CA ARG A 36 -0.82 -17.91 14.17
C ARG A 36 -0.30 -16.80 13.25
N VAL A 37 0.70 -17.07 12.41
CA VAL A 37 1.22 -16.04 11.49
C VAL A 37 0.18 -15.69 10.44
N ILE A 38 -0.53 -16.69 9.91
CA ILE A 38 -1.60 -16.48 8.92
C ILE A 38 -2.77 -15.72 9.53
N GLU A 39 -3.15 -16.02 10.77
CA GLU A 39 -4.17 -15.25 11.49
C GLU A 39 -3.79 -13.77 11.60
N ALA A 40 -2.54 -13.47 11.95
CA ALA A 40 -2.03 -12.10 12.03
C ALA A 40 -1.95 -11.41 10.66
N MET A 41 -1.55 -12.13 9.61
CA MET A 41 -1.59 -11.63 8.22
C MET A 41 -3.02 -11.29 7.81
N ARG A 42 -3.98 -12.17 8.09
CA ARG A 42 -5.40 -11.99 7.78
C ARG A 42 -5.98 -10.80 8.54
N TYR A 43 -5.70 -10.71 9.84
CA TYR A 43 -6.12 -9.58 10.68
C TYR A 43 -5.66 -8.24 10.09
N SER A 44 -4.40 -8.16 9.69
CA SER A 44 -3.79 -6.93 9.20
C SER A 44 -4.17 -6.57 7.76
N SER A 45 -4.66 -7.54 6.98
CA SER A 45 -4.92 -7.37 5.54
C SER A 45 -6.38 -7.40 5.13
N LEU A 46 -7.28 -8.07 5.85
CA LEU A 46 -8.68 -8.22 5.46
C LEU A 46 -9.56 -7.06 5.95
N GLU A 47 -9.25 -6.47 7.10
CA GLU A 47 -10.09 -5.46 7.72
C GLU A 47 -9.75 -4.02 7.29
N GLY A 48 -10.78 -3.30 6.82
CA GLY A 48 -10.74 -1.86 6.55
C GLY A 48 -9.88 -1.43 5.36
N GLY A 49 -9.57 -0.14 5.32
CA GLY A 49 -8.74 0.48 4.27
C GLY A 49 -9.54 0.92 3.03
N LYS A 50 -9.18 2.09 2.48
CA LYS A 50 -9.81 2.64 1.26
C LYS A 50 -9.47 1.83 0.00
N ARG A 51 -8.47 0.94 0.06
CA ARG A 51 -7.93 0.12 -1.05
C ARG A 51 -7.61 0.93 -2.32
N VAL A 52 -7.07 2.15 -2.14
CA VAL A 52 -6.74 3.06 -3.25
C VAL A 52 -5.68 2.47 -4.17
N ARG A 53 -4.62 1.86 -3.60
CA ARG A 53 -3.56 1.20 -4.36
C ARG A 53 -4.11 0.03 -5.21
N PRO A 54 -4.86 -0.93 -4.65
CA PRO A 54 -5.57 -1.93 -5.42
C PRO A 54 -6.49 -1.37 -6.50
N PHE A 55 -7.19 -0.27 -6.21
CA PHE A 55 -8.05 0.39 -7.19
C PHE A 55 -7.24 0.91 -8.38
N LEU A 56 -6.08 1.52 -8.16
CA LEU A 56 -5.20 1.95 -9.25
C LEU A 56 -4.76 0.78 -10.12
N VAL A 57 -4.38 -0.37 -9.53
CA VAL A 57 -4.00 -1.58 -10.27
C VAL A 57 -5.14 -2.05 -11.16
N THR A 58 -6.35 -2.18 -10.60
CA THR A 58 -7.46 -2.76 -11.35
C THR A 58 -8.01 -1.82 -12.41
N GLN A 59 -8.04 -0.51 -12.16
CA GLN A 59 -8.46 0.47 -13.15
C GLN A 59 -7.43 0.61 -14.27
N SER A 60 -6.13 0.65 -13.96
CA SER A 60 -5.12 0.69 -15.02
C SER A 60 -5.11 -0.60 -15.85
N ALA A 61 -5.30 -1.76 -15.23
CA ALA A 61 -5.41 -3.03 -15.94
C ALA A 61 -6.63 -3.05 -16.89
N ALA A 62 -7.76 -2.47 -16.46
CA ALA A 62 -8.96 -2.35 -17.28
C ALA A 62 -8.73 -1.48 -18.54
N LEU A 63 -7.92 -0.41 -18.45
CA LEU A 63 -7.56 0.42 -19.61
C LEU A 63 -6.86 -0.37 -20.72
N PHE A 64 -6.17 -1.45 -20.37
CA PHE A 64 -5.43 -2.30 -21.30
C PHE A 64 -6.10 -3.66 -21.54
N GLY A 65 -7.38 -3.81 -21.17
CA GLY A 65 -8.17 -5.01 -21.47
C GLY A 65 -7.72 -6.28 -20.74
N VAL A 66 -7.08 -6.13 -19.58
CA VAL A 66 -6.63 -7.26 -18.74
C VAL A 66 -7.83 -7.95 -18.08
N ASP A 67 -7.76 -9.28 -17.96
CA ASP A 67 -8.74 -10.06 -17.21
C ASP A 67 -8.84 -9.61 -15.73
N ARG A 68 -10.06 -9.55 -15.21
CA ARG A 68 -10.34 -9.02 -13.88
C ARG A 68 -9.66 -9.84 -12.77
N VAL A 69 -9.59 -11.16 -12.92
CA VAL A 69 -8.96 -12.04 -11.91
C VAL A 69 -7.46 -11.81 -11.87
N SER A 70 -6.80 -11.71 -13.02
CA SER A 70 -5.37 -11.35 -13.12
C SER A 70 -5.09 -9.99 -12.46
N ALA A 71 -5.93 -9.00 -12.73
CA ALA A 71 -5.81 -7.67 -12.11
C ALA A 71 -6.00 -7.72 -10.59
N LEU A 72 -6.99 -8.45 -10.08
CA LEU A 72 -7.25 -8.60 -8.64
C LEU A 72 -6.10 -9.30 -7.91
N ARG A 73 -5.46 -10.29 -8.54
CA ARG A 73 -4.28 -10.96 -7.94
C ARG A 73 -3.10 -10.01 -7.79
N ALA A 74 -2.80 -9.21 -8.82
CA ALA A 74 -1.76 -8.19 -8.72
C ALA A 74 -2.12 -7.09 -7.71
N ALA A 75 -3.40 -6.70 -7.65
CA ALA A 75 -3.91 -5.72 -6.70
C ALA A 75 -3.78 -6.22 -5.25
N ALA A 76 -4.08 -7.50 -5.00
CA ALA A 76 -3.89 -8.14 -3.71
C ALA A 76 -2.41 -8.18 -3.30
N ALA A 77 -1.49 -8.48 -4.23
CA ALA A 77 -0.04 -8.46 -3.94
C ALA A 77 0.45 -7.06 -3.53
N VAL A 78 0.01 -6.01 -4.22
CA VAL A 78 0.33 -4.62 -3.84
C VAL A 78 -0.25 -4.27 -2.46
N GLU A 79 -1.47 -4.71 -2.16
CA GLU A 79 -2.07 -4.49 -0.84
C GLU A 79 -1.37 -5.28 0.26
N MET A 80 -0.88 -6.49 -0.01
CA MET A 80 -0.04 -7.23 0.94
C MET A 80 1.25 -6.46 1.25
N VAL A 81 1.87 -5.84 0.24
CA VAL A 81 3.02 -4.93 0.43
C VAL A 81 2.65 -3.73 1.31
N HIS A 82 1.51 -3.10 1.05
CA HIS A 82 1.04 -2.00 1.89
C HIS A 82 0.73 -2.44 3.33
N CYS A 83 0.08 -3.58 3.50
CA CYS A 83 -0.29 -4.08 4.83
C CYS A 83 0.93 -4.47 5.65
N TYR A 84 1.96 -5.11 5.07
CA TYR A 84 3.18 -5.35 5.85
C TYR A 84 3.81 -4.05 6.31
N SER A 85 3.84 -3.04 5.44
CA SER A 85 4.54 -1.79 5.76
C SER A 85 3.93 -1.16 7.00
N LEU A 86 2.59 -1.19 7.11
CA LEU A 86 1.86 -0.71 8.28
C LEU A 86 2.10 -1.57 9.53
N VAL A 87 2.10 -2.90 9.38
CA VAL A 87 2.36 -3.81 10.51
C VAL A 87 3.73 -3.54 11.14
N HIS A 88 4.75 -3.29 10.32
CA HIS A 88 6.09 -2.97 10.79
C HIS A 88 6.23 -1.53 11.28
N ASP A 89 5.61 -0.56 10.60
CA ASP A 89 5.56 0.85 11.00
C ASP A 89 4.98 1.02 12.41
N ASP A 90 3.98 0.21 12.77
CA ASP A 90 3.33 0.25 14.08
C ASP A 90 4.16 -0.40 15.23
N LEU A 91 5.31 -1.04 14.97
CA LEU A 91 6.08 -1.72 16.02
C LEU A 91 6.69 -0.74 17.03
N PRO A 92 7.01 -1.20 18.27
CA PRO A 92 7.64 -0.35 19.29
C PRO A 92 8.99 0.26 18.92
N ALA A 93 9.70 -0.36 17.96
CA ALA A 93 10.97 0.15 17.45
C ALA A 93 10.81 1.16 16.30
N MET A 94 9.57 1.50 15.93
CA MET A 94 9.17 2.37 14.83
C MET A 94 8.23 3.45 15.40
N ASP A 95 6.98 3.58 14.92
CA ASP A 95 6.05 4.62 15.42
C ASP A 95 5.40 4.25 16.78
N ASP A 96 5.56 3.02 17.29
CA ASP A 96 5.00 2.54 18.58
C ASP A 96 3.49 2.81 18.75
N ASP A 97 2.72 2.51 17.70
CA ASP A 97 1.31 2.84 17.63
C ASP A 97 0.42 1.71 18.20
N ASP A 98 -0.46 2.04 19.15
CA ASP A 98 -1.40 1.07 19.77
C ASP A 98 -2.60 0.74 18.88
N LEU A 99 -3.01 1.68 18.02
CA LEU A 99 -4.25 1.60 17.25
C LEU A 99 -4.04 1.92 15.76
N ARG A 100 -4.64 1.10 14.90
CA ARG A 100 -4.74 1.36 13.46
C ARG A 100 -6.14 1.07 12.94
N ARG A 101 -6.70 2.01 12.17
CA ARG A 101 -8.08 1.93 11.62
C ARG A 101 -9.14 1.68 12.70
N GLY A 102 -8.91 2.20 13.91
CA GLY A 102 -9.81 2.02 15.06
C GLY A 102 -9.73 0.65 15.74
N GLN A 103 -8.76 -0.20 15.39
CA GLN A 103 -8.51 -1.52 16.00
C GLN A 103 -7.10 -1.57 16.61
N PRO A 104 -6.84 -2.46 17.58
CA PRO A 104 -5.48 -2.70 18.08
C PRO A 104 -4.51 -3.03 16.96
N THR A 105 -3.29 -2.50 16.99
CA THR A 105 -2.25 -2.88 16.02
C THR A 105 -1.87 -4.34 16.17
N CYS A 106 -1.19 -4.89 15.16
CA CYS A 106 -0.88 -6.32 15.12
C CYS A 106 -0.05 -6.76 16.34
N HIS A 107 0.91 -5.95 16.76
CA HIS A 107 1.78 -6.30 17.89
C HIS A 107 1.01 -6.24 19.23
N ILE A 108 0.06 -5.32 19.39
CA ILE A 108 -0.83 -5.25 20.56
C ILE A 108 -1.78 -6.45 20.63
N LYS A 109 -2.36 -6.86 19.50
CA LYS A 109 -3.32 -7.97 19.46
C LYS A 109 -2.64 -9.34 19.66
N PHE A 110 -1.44 -9.52 19.13
CA PHE A 110 -0.72 -10.79 19.14
C PHE A 110 0.50 -10.71 20.06
N ASP A 111 1.61 -10.24 19.51
CA ASP A 111 2.89 -9.93 20.14
C ASP A 111 3.86 -9.42 19.06
N ASP A 112 4.99 -8.81 19.45
CA ASP A 112 5.99 -8.25 18.53
C ASP A 112 6.53 -9.30 17.54
N ALA A 113 6.82 -10.51 18.02
CA ALA A 113 7.39 -11.57 17.19
C ALA A 113 6.40 -11.99 16.09
N THR A 114 5.12 -12.13 16.44
CA THR A 114 4.05 -12.47 15.50
C THR A 114 3.84 -11.33 14.50
N ALA A 115 3.88 -10.07 14.93
CA ALA A 115 3.76 -8.92 14.03
C ALA A 115 4.91 -8.83 13.03
N ILE A 116 6.16 -9.01 13.48
CA ILE A 116 7.34 -9.06 12.60
C ILE A 116 7.16 -10.16 11.55
N LEU A 117 6.84 -11.39 11.98
CA LEU A 117 6.67 -12.52 11.08
C LEU A 117 5.48 -12.36 10.13
N ALA A 118 4.39 -11.74 10.56
CA ALA A 118 3.23 -11.46 9.72
C ALA A 118 3.57 -10.46 8.61
N GLY A 119 4.36 -9.42 8.94
CA GLY A 119 4.86 -8.48 7.94
C GLY A 119 5.80 -9.16 6.95
N ASP A 120 6.77 -9.94 7.43
CA ASP A 120 7.69 -10.70 6.58
C ASP A 120 6.95 -11.65 5.63
N ALA A 121 5.93 -12.35 6.15
CA ALA A 121 5.12 -13.27 5.39
C ALA A 121 4.22 -12.55 4.35
N LEU A 122 3.64 -11.39 4.68
CA LEU A 122 2.86 -10.59 3.73
C LEU A 122 3.74 -10.08 2.58
N LEU A 123 4.92 -9.54 2.89
CA LEU A 123 5.91 -9.13 1.90
C LEU A 123 6.28 -10.30 0.97
N THR A 124 6.58 -11.46 1.55
CA THR A 124 6.98 -12.65 0.78
C THR A 124 5.84 -13.18 -0.08
N MET A 125 4.63 -13.22 0.46
CA MET A 125 3.43 -13.70 -0.23
C MET A 125 3.07 -12.82 -1.43
N ALA A 126 3.27 -11.50 -1.34
CA ALA A 126 3.06 -10.60 -2.47
C ALA A 126 3.84 -11.04 -3.71
N PHE A 127 5.12 -11.36 -3.56
CA PHE A 127 5.96 -11.82 -4.67
C PHE A 127 5.60 -13.23 -5.14
N GLN A 128 5.21 -14.12 -4.23
CA GLN A 128 4.67 -15.43 -4.61
C GLN A 128 3.43 -15.28 -5.50
N VAL A 129 2.49 -14.41 -5.12
CA VAL A 129 1.27 -14.15 -5.90
C VAL A 129 1.61 -13.62 -7.28
N LEU A 130 2.52 -12.64 -7.40
CA LEU A 130 2.93 -12.09 -8.69
C LEU A 130 3.64 -13.11 -9.59
N ALA A 131 4.47 -13.98 -9.00
CA ALA A 131 5.21 -15.01 -9.73
C ALA A 131 4.35 -16.21 -10.16
N ASP A 132 3.16 -16.39 -9.57
CA ASP A 132 2.26 -17.51 -9.83
C ASP A 132 1.63 -17.44 -11.23
N PRO A 133 1.62 -18.53 -12.03
CA PRO A 133 0.96 -18.59 -13.34
C PRO A 133 -0.53 -18.20 -13.35
N ALA A 134 -1.23 -18.32 -12.21
CA ALA A 134 -2.61 -17.86 -12.06
C ALA A 134 -2.75 -16.33 -12.13
N THR A 135 -1.68 -15.57 -11.89
CA THR A 135 -1.68 -14.11 -12.05
C THR A 135 -1.54 -13.72 -13.51
N HIS A 136 -0.64 -14.36 -14.25
CA HIS A 136 -0.50 -14.15 -15.68
C HIS A 136 0.20 -15.35 -16.33
N THR A 137 -0.26 -15.79 -17.52
CA THR A 137 0.31 -16.98 -18.18
C THR A 137 1.73 -16.75 -18.71
N ASP A 138 2.01 -15.54 -19.19
CA ASP A 138 3.34 -15.13 -19.66
C ASP A 138 4.33 -14.91 -18.49
N PRO A 139 5.44 -15.67 -18.40
CA PRO A 139 6.44 -15.50 -17.36
C PRO A 139 7.16 -14.15 -17.39
N SER A 140 7.33 -13.52 -18.56
CA SER A 140 8.00 -12.22 -18.65
C SER A 140 7.18 -11.13 -17.97
N VAL A 141 5.84 -11.16 -18.11
CA VAL A 141 4.94 -10.24 -17.41
C VAL A 141 5.04 -10.43 -15.90
N ARG A 142 5.09 -11.69 -15.42
CA ARG A 142 5.25 -11.98 -13.99
C ARG A 142 6.60 -11.49 -13.45
N ALA A 143 7.68 -11.70 -14.20
CA ALA A 143 9.01 -11.20 -13.85
C ALA A 143 9.05 -9.67 -13.78
N ASP A 144 8.44 -8.99 -14.75
CA ASP A 144 8.31 -7.52 -14.75
C ASP A 144 7.54 -7.01 -13.53
N LEU A 145 6.42 -7.64 -13.17
CA LEU A 145 5.63 -7.28 -11.98
C LEU A 145 6.45 -7.44 -10.69
N VAL A 146 7.14 -8.57 -10.52
CA VAL A 146 8.01 -8.82 -9.37
C VAL A 146 9.13 -7.79 -9.31
N LEU A 147 9.79 -7.51 -10.42
CA LEU A 147 10.87 -6.52 -10.49
C LEU A 147 10.39 -5.11 -10.18
N ALA A 148 9.24 -4.70 -10.72
CA ALA A 148 8.67 -3.39 -10.47
C ALA A 148 8.29 -3.22 -8.99
N LEU A 149 7.55 -4.18 -8.41
CA LEU A 149 7.13 -4.11 -7.02
C LEU A 149 8.31 -4.19 -6.04
N SER A 150 9.32 -5.00 -6.33
CA SER A 150 10.53 -5.11 -5.48
C SER A 150 11.35 -3.82 -5.45
N LYS A 151 11.47 -3.13 -6.59
CA LYS A 151 12.11 -1.80 -6.64
C LYS A 151 11.33 -0.78 -5.82
N ALA A 152 10.00 -0.74 -6.00
CA ALA A 152 9.14 0.20 -5.31
C ALA A 152 9.06 -0.04 -3.80
N ALA A 153 9.09 -1.30 -3.35
CA ALA A 153 9.03 -1.64 -1.92
C ALA A 153 10.41 -1.54 -1.23
N GLY A 154 11.51 -1.74 -1.96
CA GLY A 154 12.85 -1.91 -1.39
C GLY A 154 13.55 -0.62 -0.93
N ALA A 155 14.87 -0.73 -0.71
CA ALA A 155 15.70 0.33 -0.14
C ALA A 155 15.83 1.61 -1.01
N HIS A 156 15.50 1.52 -2.30
CA HIS A 156 15.42 2.68 -3.19
C HIS A 156 13.99 3.21 -3.38
N GLY A 157 13.01 2.59 -2.73
CA GLY A 157 11.63 3.03 -2.66
C GLY A 157 11.14 3.10 -1.22
N MET A 158 10.02 2.46 -0.91
CA MET A 158 9.27 2.59 0.35
C MET A 158 10.15 2.39 1.60
N VAL A 159 10.93 1.31 1.68
CA VAL A 159 11.82 1.07 2.84
C VAL A 159 12.88 2.15 2.97
N GLY A 160 13.43 2.64 1.86
CA GLY A 160 14.36 3.77 1.88
C GLY A 160 13.69 5.07 2.37
N GLY A 161 12.44 5.30 1.95
CA GLY A 161 11.63 6.41 2.43
C GLY A 161 11.34 6.31 3.93
N GLN A 162 11.05 5.12 4.44
CA GLN A 162 10.88 4.88 5.87
C GLN A 162 12.15 5.18 6.67
N MET A 163 13.32 4.77 6.16
CA MET A 163 14.59 5.10 6.80
C MET A 163 14.86 6.61 6.81
N MET A 164 14.47 7.33 5.75
CA MET A 164 14.55 8.79 5.73
C MET A 164 13.61 9.44 6.74
N ASP A 165 12.45 8.84 7.01
CA ASP A 165 11.48 9.31 8.01
C ASP A 165 12.04 9.18 9.43
N ILE A 166 12.58 8.00 9.78
CA ILE A 166 13.27 7.79 11.06
C ILE A 166 14.44 8.77 11.20
N TRP A 167 15.23 8.95 10.14
CA TRP A 167 16.35 9.90 10.16
C TRP A 167 15.89 11.34 10.40
N ALA A 168 14.68 11.71 9.96
CA ALA A 168 14.11 13.05 10.12
C ALA A 168 13.74 13.38 11.58
N GLU A 169 13.50 12.39 12.43
CA GLU A 169 13.19 12.60 13.86
C GLU A 169 14.34 13.32 14.59
N GLU A 170 15.58 13.11 14.14
CA GLU A 170 16.77 13.74 14.69
C GLU A 170 17.37 14.85 13.78
N ASN A 171 16.80 15.08 12.59
CA ASN A 171 17.39 15.95 11.56
C ASN A 171 16.35 16.82 10.85
N GLU A 172 16.60 18.12 10.78
CA GLU A 172 15.76 19.02 9.98
C GLU A 172 15.91 18.75 8.48
N LEU A 173 14.80 18.46 7.81
CA LEU A 173 14.75 18.25 6.37
C LEU A 173 14.49 19.56 5.63
N ASN A 174 15.22 19.80 4.54
CA ASN A 174 14.81 20.82 3.57
C ASN A 174 13.71 20.29 2.64
N VAL A 175 13.04 21.19 1.92
CA VAL A 175 11.93 20.85 1.00
C VAL A 175 12.30 19.77 -0.02
N ALA A 176 13.54 19.75 -0.53
CA ALA A 176 13.96 18.73 -1.48
C ALA A 176 14.10 17.35 -0.82
N GLN A 177 14.54 17.29 0.44
CA GLN A 177 14.60 16.06 1.22
C GLN A 177 13.21 15.57 1.61
N ILE A 178 12.29 16.45 2.03
CA ILE A 178 10.89 16.12 2.33
C ILE A 178 10.22 15.55 1.07
N THR A 179 10.37 16.22 -0.07
CA THR A 179 9.83 15.75 -1.35
C THR A 179 10.35 14.37 -1.71
N ARG A 180 11.65 14.13 -1.50
CA ARG A 180 12.27 12.82 -1.74
C ARG A 180 11.75 11.74 -0.79
N LEU A 181 11.65 12.04 0.51
CA LEU A 181 11.10 11.15 1.52
C LEU A 181 9.69 10.72 1.11
N GLN A 182 8.82 11.69 0.81
CA GLN A 182 7.41 11.43 0.49
C GLN A 182 7.25 10.67 -0.83
N ARG A 183 8.05 11.02 -1.84
CA ARG A 183 8.10 10.24 -3.08
C ARG A 183 8.45 8.78 -2.80
N MET A 184 9.45 8.54 -1.96
CA MET A 184 9.92 7.18 -1.65
C MET A 184 8.95 6.41 -0.74
N LYS A 185 8.58 6.97 0.42
CA LYS A 185 7.75 6.31 1.46
C LYS A 185 6.33 6.02 0.95
N THR A 186 5.71 6.96 0.24
CA THR A 186 4.31 6.84 -0.19
C THR A 186 4.17 6.71 -1.71
N GLY A 187 4.91 7.53 -2.46
CA GLY A 187 4.74 7.70 -3.90
C GLY A 187 5.10 6.46 -4.73
N GLU A 188 6.22 5.79 -4.46
CA GLU A 188 6.68 4.64 -5.25
C GLU A 188 5.65 3.50 -5.27
N LEU A 189 4.99 3.23 -4.13
CA LEU A 189 3.97 2.18 -4.06
C LEU A 189 2.69 2.57 -4.81
N ILE A 190 2.35 3.86 -4.85
CA ILE A 190 1.24 4.39 -5.68
C ILE A 190 1.60 4.29 -7.17
N ALA A 191 2.83 4.66 -7.53
CA ALA A 191 3.33 4.61 -8.90
C ALA A 191 3.29 3.19 -9.47
N VAL A 192 3.85 2.22 -8.74
CA VAL A 192 3.84 0.82 -9.18
C VAL A 192 2.44 0.22 -9.20
N SER A 193 1.51 0.71 -8.36
CA SER A 193 0.10 0.29 -8.40
C SER A 193 -0.51 0.60 -9.77
N ALA A 194 -0.31 1.83 -10.27
CA ALA A 194 -0.79 2.19 -11.59
C ALA A 194 -0.03 1.40 -12.68
N GLU A 195 1.30 1.34 -12.61
CA GLU A 195 2.15 0.66 -13.60
C GLU A 195 1.81 -0.83 -13.75
N ALA A 196 1.45 -1.53 -12.66
CA ALA A 196 1.14 -2.96 -12.66
C ALA A 196 0.07 -3.35 -13.70
N GLY A 197 -0.97 -2.53 -13.88
CA GLY A 197 -1.98 -2.79 -14.90
C GLY A 197 -1.47 -2.62 -16.33
N ALA A 198 -0.56 -1.67 -16.56
CA ALA A 198 0.13 -1.52 -17.84
C ALA A 198 1.11 -2.67 -18.11
N ILE A 199 1.73 -3.23 -17.06
CA ILE A 199 2.57 -4.43 -17.16
C ILE A 199 1.72 -5.64 -17.56
N LEU A 200 0.62 -5.87 -16.84
CA LEU A 200 -0.33 -6.95 -17.14
C LEU A 200 -0.88 -6.87 -18.56
N GLY A 201 -1.24 -5.67 -19.01
CA GLY A 201 -1.79 -5.43 -20.34
C GLY A 201 -0.77 -5.39 -21.47
N LYS A 202 0.52 -5.60 -21.17
CA LYS A 202 1.64 -5.47 -22.12
C LYS A 202 1.57 -4.14 -22.89
N ALA A 203 1.26 -3.07 -22.17
CA ALA A 203 1.14 -1.74 -22.75
C ALA A 203 2.48 -1.28 -23.38
N SER A 204 2.40 -0.38 -24.35
CA SER A 204 3.59 0.24 -24.94
C SER A 204 4.39 1.03 -23.89
N GLU A 205 5.67 1.25 -24.16
CA GLU A 205 6.53 2.06 -23.30
C GLU A 205 5.97 3.48 -23.11
N ASP A 206 5.41 4.09 -24.16
CA ASP A 206 4.77 5.41 -24.10
C ASP A 206 3.57 5.42 -23.14
N ALA A 207 2.72 4.38 -23.19
CA ALA A 207 1.57 4.27 -22.30
C ALA A 207 1.99 4.02 -20.86
N ARG A 208 3.02 3.20 -20.64
CA ARG A 208 3.64 3.00 -19.31
C ARG A 208 4.21 4.30 -18.76
N ALA A 209 4.95 5.06 -19.58
CA ALA A 209 5.54 6.34 -19.18
C ALA A 209 4.48 7.39 -18.83
N ALA A 210 3.41 7.49 -19.63
CA ALA A 210 2.29 8.38 -19.33
C ALA A 210 1.59 8.02 -18.01
N LEU A 211 1.40 6.72 -17.75
CA LEU A 211 0.76 6.25 -16.53
C LEU A 211 1.66 6.46 -15.29
N HIS A 212 2.97 6.28 -15.46
CA HIS A 212 3.95 6.58 -14.41
C HIS A 212 3.94 8.07 -14.05
N ALA A 213 3.93 8.98 -15.03
CA ALA A 213 3.82 10.42 -14.79
C ALA A 213 2.52 10.78 -14.05
N TYR A 214 1.40 10.22 -14.48
CA TYR A 214 0.11 10.36 -13.80
C TYR A 214 0.18 9.91 -12.34
N ALA A 215 0.75 8.74 -12.08
CA ALA A 215 0.79 8.17 -10.74
C ALA A 215 1.78 8.88 -9.81
N HIS A 216 2.87 9.43 -10.36
CA HIS A 216 3.78 10.32 -9.64
C HIS A 216 3.03 11.57 -9.12
N ASP A 217 2.27 12.23 -10.00
CA ASP A 217 1.54 13.45 -9.63
C ASP A 217 0.40 13.17 -8.64
N ILE A 218 -0.31 12.04 -8.81
CA ILE A 218 -1.30 11.60 -7.83
C ILE A 218 -0.65 11.26 -6.49
N GLY A 219 0.50 10.59 -6.47
CA GLY A 219 1.22 10.25 -5.24
C GLY A 219 1.59 11.49 -4.44
N LEU A 220 2.10 12.52 -5.11
CA LEU A 220 2.41 13.81 -4.49
C LEU A 220 1.14 14.51 -3.96
N ALA A 221 0.08 14.56 -4.78
CA ALA A 221 -1.19 15.16 -4.37
C ALA A 221 -1.83 14.42 -3.18
N PHE A 222 -1.72 13.09 -3.15
CA PHE A 222 -2.20 12.26 -2.04
C PHE A 222 -1.51 12.64 -0.73
N GLN A 223 -0.19 12.83 -0.77
CA GLN A 223 0.56 13.19 0.43
C GLN A 223 0.24 14.61 0.91
N ILE A 224 0.19 15.59 0.00
CA ILE A 224 -0.19 16.97 0.36
C ILE A 224 -1.58 16.98 1.01
N ALA A 225 -2.51 16.17 0.50
CA ALA A 225 -3.84 16.05 1.09
C ALA A 225 -3.82 15.35 2.46
N ASP A 226 -2.98 14.34 2.68
CA ASP A 226 -2.87 13.67 3.99
C ASP A 226 -2.26 14.60 5.05
N ASP A 227 -1.20 15.34 4.70
CA ASP A 227 -0.56 16.34 5.57
C ASP A 227 -1.55 17.46 5.95
N LEU A 228 -2.32 17.97 4.97
CA LEU A 228 -3.37 18.98 5.24
C LEU A 228 -4.48 18.42 6.14
N LEU A 229 -4.88 17.16 5.95
CA LEU A 229 -5.89 16.52 6.79
C LEU A 229 -5.39 16.26 8.22
N ASP A 230 -4.08 16.05 8.42
CA ASP A 230 -3.53 15.89 9.78
C ASP A 230 -3.56 17.21 10.57
N VAL A 231 -3.34 18.34 9.88
CA VAL A 231 -3.33 19.68 10.49
C VAL A 231 -4.73 20.28 10.63
N GLU A 232 -5.58 20.16 9.61
CA GLU A 232 -6.88 20.86 9.54
C GLU A 232 -8.09 19.94 9.79
N GLY A 233 -7.89 18.63 9.79
CA GLY A 233 -8.97 17.65 9.87
C GLY A 233 -9.58 17.54 11.28
N ASP A 234 -10.89 17.32 11.33
CA ASP A 234 -11.56 16.88 12.57
C ASP A 234 -11.30 15.38 12.79
N ALA A 235 -10.82 15.00 13.97
CA ALA A 235 -10.50 13.61 14.33
C ALA A 235 -11.68 12.65 14.07
N ALA A 236 -12.92 13.12 14.21
CA ALA A 236 -14.13 12.34 13.89
C ALA A 236 -14.31 12.05 12.39
N THR A 237 -13.76 12.91 11.52
CA THR A 237 -13.86 12.79 10.05
C THR A 237 -12.66 12.05 9.45
N VAL A 238 -11.46 12.19 10.02
CA VAL A 238 -10.22 11.57 9.50
C VAL A 238 -10.06 10.12 9.98
N GLY A 239 -10.63 9.75 11.13
CA GLY A 239 -10.56 8.38 11.66
C GLY A 239 -9.20 7.98 12.23
N LYS A 240 -8.31 8.96 12.46
CA LYS A 240 -7.04 8.88 13.21
C LYS A 240 -6.92 10.09 14.13
N ALA A 241 -6.04 10.04 15.13
CA ALA A 241 -5.70 11.22 15.94
C ALA A 241 -5.02 12.28 15.06
N THR A 242 -5.44 13.54 15.17
CA THR A 242 -4.93 14.70 14.40
C THR A 242 -3.81 15.40 15.17
N GLY A 243 -2.85 16.01 14.49
CA GLY A 243 -1.71 16.69 15.11
C GLY A 243 -0.63 15.76 15.64
N LYS A 244 -0.59 14.51 15.16
CA LYS A 244 0.48 13.57 15.49
C LYS A 244 1.82 14.05 14.93
N ASP A 245 1.81 14.62 13.73
CA ASP A 245 3.05 15.02 13.03
C ASP A 245 3.78 16.15 13.79
N ALA A 246 3.04 17.13 14.30
CA ALA A 246 3.60 18.19 15.15
C ALA A 246 4.08 17.68 16.52
N GLY A 247 3.41 16.66 17.08
CA GLY A 247 3.81 16.02 18.34
C GLY A 247 5.04 15.12 18.21
N ALA A 248 5.25 14.52 17.03
CA ALA A 248 6.37 13.66 16.70
C ALA A 248 7.54 14.42 16.03
N GLY A 249 7.40 15.72 15.76
CA GLY A 249 8.42 16.51 15.06
C GLY A 249 8.63 16.12 13.60
N LYS A 250 7.64 15.48 12.96
CA LYS A 250 7.75 15.02 11.57
C LYS A 250 7.76 16.21 10.60
N ALA A 251 8.69 16.20 9.65
CA ALA A 251 8.80 17.22 8.60
C ALA A 251 7.76 16.96 7.50
N THR A 252 6.84 17.90 7.31
CA THR A 252 5.70 17.76 6.37
C THR A 252 5.77 18.82 5.26
N PHE A 253 4.87 18.76 4.28
CA PHE A 253 4.77 19.85 3.29
C PHE A 253 4.22 21.17 3.86
N VAL A 254 3.62 21.13 5.06
CA VAL A 254 2.90 22.26 5.66
C VAL A 254 3.58 22.80 6.93
N SER A 255 4.64 22.12 7.42
CA SER A 255 5.40 22.51 8.62
C SER A 255 6.86 22.13 8.51
#